data_AF-A0A970LUC6-F1
#
_entry.id   AF-A0A970LUC6-F1
#
_cell.length_a   1.000
_cell.length_b   1.000
_cell.length_c   1.000
_cell.angle_alpha   90.00
_cell.angle_beta   90.00
_cell.angle_gamma   90.00
#
_symmetry.space_group_name_H-M   'P 1'
#
loop_
_entity.id
_entity.type
_entity.pdbx_description
1 polymer ?
#
loop_
_entity_poly.entity_id
_entity_poly.type
_entity_poly.pdbx_seq_one_letter_code
_entity_poly.pdbx_strand_id
1 'polypeptide(L)'
;MANEIPTKEIGELLDEVSTKIPKLLTSLMDTLYSAEAGKKMGESVGGFYNELVNAGIPKEEAVKMARDYILSMKDLTQSFNQSK
;
A
#
# COMPACT_ATOMS: atom_id res chain seq x y z
N MET A 1 -33.89 24.60 -24.92
CA MET A 1 -33.04 25.09 -23.81
C MET A 1 -31.75 24.30 -23.89
N ALA A 2 -30.62 24.95 -24.14
CA ALA A 2 -29.34 24.27 -24.28
C ALA A 2 -28.95 23.71 -22.90
N ASN A 3 -28.79 22.38 -22.82
CA ASN A 3 -28.13 21.73 -21.69
C ASN A 3 -26.63 22.02 -21.81
N GLU A 4 -26.22 23.22 -21.41
CA GLU A 4 -24.80 23.53 -21.28
C GLU A 4 -24.26 22.81 -20.03
N ILE A 5 -23.18 22.05 -20.22
CA ILE A 5 -22.49 21.37 -19.13
C ILE A 5 -21.91 22.46 -18.20
N PRO A 6 -22.20 22.44 -16.89
CA PRO A 6 -21.74 23.48 -15.97
C PRO A 6 -20.26 23.27 -15.60
N THR A 7 -19.38 23.58 -16.53
CA THR A 7 -17.93 23.34 -16.40
C THR A 7 -17.30 24.06 -15.21
N LYS A 8 -17.82 25.23 -14.83
CA LYS A 8 -17.35 25.98 -13.67
C LYS A 8 -17.64 25.26 -12.35
N GLU A 9 -18.89 24.83 -12.15
CA GLU A 9 -19.32 24.13 -10.94
C GLU A 9 -18.65 22.75 -10.83
N ILE A 10 -18.42 22.09 -11.96
CA ILE A 10 -17.62 20.85 -12.02
C ILE A 10 -16.17 21.13 -11.62
N GLY A 11 -15.58 22.23 -12.11
CA GLY A 11 -14.23 22.65 -11.72
C GLY A 11 -14.11 22.90 -10.21
N GLU A 12 -15.03 23.66 -9.64
CA GLU A 12 -15.08 23.94 -8.20
C GLU A 12 -15.25 22.66 -7.36
N LEU A 13 -16.08 21.72 -7.83
CA LEU A 13 -16.25 20.42 -7.18
C LEU A 13 -14.96 19.59 -7.23
N LEU A 14 -14.30 19.54 -8.39
CA LEU A 14 -13.06 18.79 -8.56
C LEU A 14 -11.92 19.40 -7.74
N ASP A 15 -11.86 20.72 -7.64
CA ASP A 15 -10.92 21.43 -6.78
C ASP A 15 -11.16 21.06 -5.31
N GLU A 16 -12.41 21.11 -4.84
CA GLU A 16 -12.74 20.74 -3.46
C GLU A 16 -12.40 19.26 -3.17
N VAL A 17 -12.71 18.34 -4.11
CA VAL A 17 -12.35 16.92 -4.00
C VAL A 17 -10.83 16.74 -3.96
N SER A 18 -10.09 17.48 -4.79
CA SER A 18 -8.62 17.42 -4.81
C SER A 18 -8.01 17.80 -3.46
N THR A 19 -8.64 18.71 -2.69
CA THR A 19 -8.19 19.05 -1.33
C THR A 19 -8.35 17.90 -0.33
N LYS A 20 -9.31 16.99 -0.56
CA LYS A 20 -9.64 15.88 0.34
C LYS A 20 -8.89 14.60 0.01
N ILE A 21 -8.48 14.41 -1.24
CA ILE A 21 -7.73 13.23 -1.69
C ILE A 21 -6.43 13.00 -0.89
N PRO A 22 -5.56 14.00 -0.66
CA PRO A 22 -4.34 13.81 0.12
C PRO A 22 -4.63 13.29 1.54
N LYS A 23 -5.64 13.85 2.21
CA LYS A 23 -6.04 13.44 3.55
C LYS A 23 -6.55 11.99 3.58
N LEU A 24 -7.34 11.60 2.59
CA LEU A 24 -7.81 10.21 2.44
C LEU A 24 -6.63 9.25 2.25
N LEU A 25 -5.65 9.60 1.40
CA LEU A 25 -4.44 8.81 1.19
C LEU A 25 -3.62 8.70 2.47
N THR A 26 -3.42 9.80 3.20
CA THR A 26 -2.71 9.80 4.49
C THR A 26 -3.43 8.91 5.51
N SER A 27 -4.75 9.01 5.65
CA SER A 27 -5.51 8.14 6.56
C SER A 27 -5.46 6.65 6.15
N LEU A 28 -5.42 6.35 4.85
CA LEU A 28 -5.20 4.99 4.36
C LEU A 28 -3.79 4.50 4.71
N MET A 29 -2.77 5.33 4.52
CA MET A 29 -1.40 5.01 4.92
C MET A 29 -1.28 4.83 6.43
N ASP A 30 -1.86 5.68 7.25
CA ASP A 30 -1.88 5.52 8.72
C ASP A 30 -2.57 4.22 9.14
N THR A 31 -3.60 3.80 8.41
CA THR A 31 -4.25 2.50 8.62
C THR A 31 -3.33 1.34 8.23
N LEU A 32 -2.60 1.47 7.12
CA LEU A 32 -1.61 0.48 6.64
C LEU A 32 -0.31 0.45 7.45
N TYR A 33 0.03 1.53 8.16
CA TYR A 33 1.16 1.63 9.10
C TYR A 33 0.74 1.48 10.56
N SER A 34 -0.55 1.20 10.82
CA SER A 34 -1.05 0.93 12.16
C SER A 34 -0.41 -0.31 12.77
N ALA A 35 -0.40 -0.39 14.12
CA ALA A 35 0.09 -1.57 14.82
C ALA A 35 -0.61 -2.87 14.37
N GLU A 36 -1.88 -2.78 13.95
CA GLU A 36 -2.63 -3.93 13.42
C GLU A 36 -2.12 -4.36 12.03
N ALA A 37 -1.83 -3.41 11.15
CA ALA A 37 -1.26 -3.71 9.84
C ALA A 37 0.18 -4.25 9.97
N GLY A 38 0.98 -3.69 10.88
CA GLY A 38 2.28 -4.24 11.26
C GLY A 38 2.19 -5.68 11.77
N LYS A 39 1.18 -5.98 12.61
CA LYS A 39 0.91 -7.34 13.10
C LYS A 39 0.55 -8.30 11.96
N LYS A 40 -0.40 -7.95 11.10
CA LYS A 40 -0.80 -8.78 9.94
C LYS A 40 0.35 -9.02 8.98
N MET A 41 1.19 -8.00 8.74
CA MET A 41 2.39 -8.15 7.93
C MET A 41 3.41 -9.08 8.58
N GLY A 42 3.63 -8.96 9.89
CA GLY A 42 4.48 -9.87 10.65
C GLY A 42 3.99 -11.33 10.61
N GLU A 43 2.68 -11.56 10.76
CA GLU A 43 2.05 -12.88 10.63
C GLU A 43 2.27 -13.48 9.23
N SER A 44 2.08 -12.67 8.18
CA SER A 44 2.26 -13.10 6.79
C SER A 44 3.71 -13.49 6.49
N VAL A 45 4.67 -12.65 6.91
CA VAL A 45 6.11 -12.89 6.74
C VAL A 45 6.56 -14.11 7.54
N GLY A 46 6.11 -14.22 8.80
CA GLY A 46 6.43 -15.37 9.66
C GLY A 46 5.84 -16.66 9.11
N GLY A 47 4.60 -16.63 8.61
CA GLY A 47 3.96 -17.74 7.93
C GLY A 47 4.75 -18.20 6.71
N PHE A 48 5.13 -17.27 5.83
CA PHE A 48 5.95 -17.58 4.66
C PHE A 48 7.30 -18.19 5.05
N TYR A 49 8.01 -17.60 6.02
CA TYR A 49 9.26 -18.18 6.54
C TYR A 49 9.06 -19.63 7.06
N ASN A 50 8.00 -19.87 7.83
CA ASN A 50 7.71 -21.20 8.37
C ASN A 50 7.45 -22.22 7.26
N GLU A 51 6.72 -21.84 6.20
CA GLU A 51 6.49 -22.70 5.04
C GLU A 51 7.79 -23.05 4.31
N LEU A 52 8.69 -22.07 4.12
CA LEU A 52 10.00 -22.32 3.50
C LEU A 52 10.82 -23.32 4.32
N VAL A 53 10.89 -23.14 5.63
CA VAL A 53 11.60 -24.07 6.54
C VAL A 53 10.96 -25.46 6.50
N ASN A 54 9.63 -25.53 6.53
CA ASN A 54 8.90 -26.81 6.44
C ASN A 54 9.11 -27.51 5.10
N ALA A 55 9.34 -26.76 4.01
CA ALA A 55 9.70 -27.29 2.71
C ALA A 55 11.17 -27.76 2.63
N GLY A 56 11.95 -27.64 3.71
CA GLY A 56 13.34 -28.09 3.80
C GLY A 56 14.37 -27.04 3.40
N ILE A 57 13.97 -25.77 3.26
CA ILE A 57 14.91 -24.67 2.98
C ILE A 57 15.72 -24.37 4.25
N PRO A 58 17.06 -24.25 4.16
CA PRO A 58 17.89 -23.85 5.30
C PRO A 58 17.41 -22.54 5.93
N LYS A 59 17.44 -22.46 7.26
CA LYS A 59 16.88 -21.31 8.01
C LYS A 59 17.47 -19.98 7.55
N GLU A 60 18.78 -19.94 7.33
CA GLU A 60 19.48 -18.74 6.87
C GLU A 60 18.96 -18.27 5.49
N GLU A 61 18.72 -19.20 4.56
CA GLU A 61 18.19 -18.88 3.24
C GLU A 61 16.70 -18.49 3.32
N ALA A 62 15.92 -19.17 4.16
CA ALA A 62 14.51 -18.84 4.39
C ALA A 62 14.33 -17.43 4.99
N VAL A 63 15.19 -17.02 5.93
CA VAL A 63 15.20 -15.66 6.49
C VAL A 63 15.50 -14.63 5.39
N LYS A 64 16.46 -14.92 4.51
CA LYS A 64 16.82 -14.05 3.40
C LYS A 64 15.66 -13.92 2.40
N MET A 65 15.04 -15.02 1.99
CA MET A 65 13.89 -15.02 1.09
C MET A 65 12.69 -14.25 1.67
N ALA A 66 12.39 -14.44 2.96
CA ALA A 66 11.31 -13.70 3.63
C ALA A 66 11.60 -12.19 3.71
N ARG A 67 12.88 -11.80 3.94
CA ARG A 67 13.30 -10.40 3.89
C ARG A 67 13.15 -9.81 2.50
N ASP A 68 13.63 -10.50 1.47
CA ASP A 68 13.59 -10.03 0.08
C ASP A 68 12.14 -9.87 -0.41
N TYR A 69 11.23 -10.75 0.03
CA TYR A 69 9.80 -10.62 -0.23
C TYR A 69 9.22 -9.28 0.30
N ILE A 70 9.49 -8.93 1.55
CA ILE A 70 9.03 -7.65 2.13
C ILE A 70 9.62 -6.45 1.38
N LEU A 71 10.90 -6.52 1.04
CA LEU A 71 11.58 -5.46 0.29
C LEU A 71 10.94 -5.26 -1.08
N SER A 72 10.63 -6.35 -1.79
CA SER A 72 9.94 -6.28 -3.09
C SER A 72 8.57 -5.61 -3.00
N MET A 73 7.81 -5.86 -1.92
CA MET A 73 6.51 -5.22 -1.68
C MET A 73 6.67 -3.72 -1.37
N LYS A 74 7.69 -3.35 -0.60
CA LYS A 74 8.03 -1.95 -0.32
C LYS A 74 8.39 -1.21 -1.59
N ASP A 75 9.24 -1.79 -2.43
CA ASP A 75 9.71 -1.18 -3.68
C ASP A 75 8.56 -1.01 -4.68
N LEU A 76 7.65 -1.99 -4.77
CA LEU A 76 6.39 -1.88 -5.51
C LEU A 76 5.56 -0.69 -5.02
N THR A 77 5.33 -0.59 -3.72
CA THR A 77 4.52 0.47 -3.11
C THR A 77 5.16 1.85 -3.32
N GLN A 78 6.49 1.96 -3.22
CA GLN A 78 7.21 3.20 -3.50
C GLN A 78 7.15 3.59 -4.98
N SER A 79 7.22 2.62 -5.88
CA SER A 79 7.09 2.86 -7.33
C SER A 79 5.72 3.45 -7.70
N PHE A 80 4.64 2.95 -7.08
CA PHE A 80 3.29 3.53 -7.26
C PHE A 80 3.16 4.97 -6.72
N ASN A 81 3.97 5.32 -5.71
CA ASN A 81 3.94 6.66 -5.12
C ASN A 81 4.81 7.68 -5.89
N GLN A 82 5.79 7.22 -6.67
CA GLN A 82 6.66 8.09 -7.50
C GLN A 82 6.10 8.40 -8.90
N SER A 83 5.09 7.67 -9.36
CA SER A 83 4.42 7.91 -10.64
C SER A 83 3.28 8.95 -10.58
N LYS A 84 3.27 9.83 -9.56
CA LYS A 84 2.35 10.95 -9.40
C LYS A 84 3.08 12.28 -9.33
#